data_AF-A0A976CD52-F1
#
_entry.id   AF-A0A976CD52-F1
#
_cell.length_a   1.000
_cell.length_b   1.000
_cell.length_c   1.000
_cell.angle_alpha   90.00
_cell.angle_beta   90.00
_cell.angle_gamma   90.00
#
_symmetry.space_group_name_H-M   'P 1'
#
loop_
_entity.id
_entity.type
_entity.pdbx_description
1 polymer ?
#
loop_
_entity_poly.entity_id
_entity_poly.type
_entity_poly.pdbx_seq_one_letter_code
_entity_poly.pdbx_strand_id
1 'polypeptide(L)'
;MNFTTINKHQFYKLIDEFRQIQADFLEVFGVDDIFSNSKIYEIIIANELDHDLIAGHSGSKDAKNENGGEYEYKHYKETSSNHSWTFNDYTDSTITNLGLAEGVVFAHINDTVFPALLDWYILVNGKVCSLYLKQRTEDLLNRQPKGKPNARRMINISAKQVENDLKLQKTQILVPKTNGKYDIWLQKLYNLNAELEKCTNVTNLLTSNKIWEVLVAVELNHNVNSEQGGRAGSHDAFDEQGNEYEYKVSKTYSWQFQDISANVLEKYKEDKEIILAVVDKTKVKVLTIFSAEPDKVVERLKEKLEEKAQNYAGKDKEIRRLQVSLSKGNLVVIQACQIFPKS
;
A
#
# COMPACT_ATOMS: atom_id res chain seq x y z
N MET A 1 9.25 -24.26 -0.83
CA MET A 1 9.38 -23.15 -1.82
C MET A 1 10.66 -23.40 -2.60
N ASN A 2 10.69 -23.10 -3.90
CA ASN A 2 11.88 -23.37 -4.74
C ASN A 2 12.64 -22.07 -4.99
N PHE A 3 13.86 -21.99 -4.47
CA PHE A 3 14.75 -20.87 -4.73
C PHE A 3 15.11 -20.80 -6.21
N THR A 4 15.13 -19.58 -6.74
CA THR A 4 15.55 -19.28 -8.11
C THR A 4 16.56 -18.14 -8.08
N THR A 5 17.73 -18.39 -8.67
CA THR A 5 18.75 -17.34 -8.82
C THR A 5 18.24 -16.28 -9.80
N ILE A 6 18.10 -15.04 -9.32
CA ILE A 6 17.69 -13.90 -10.16
C ILE A 6 18.91 -13.40 -10.94
N ASN A 7 18.77 -13.27 -12.26
CA ASN A 7 19.77 -12.60 -13.09
C ASN A 7 19.78 -11.10 -12.77
N LYS A 8 20.69 -10.67 -11.89
CA LYS A 8 20.76 -9.27 -11.45
C LYS A 8 20.97 -8.30 -12.60
N HIS A 9 21.75 -8.66 -13.62
CA HIS A 9 21.99 -7.77 -14.77
C HIS A 9 20.70 -7.49 -15.54
N GLN A 10 19.94 -8.54 -15.85
CA GLN A 10 18.64 -8.40 -16.50
C GLN A 10 17.64 -7.64 -15.61
N PHE A 11 17.59 -7.98 -14.33
CA PHE A 11 16.72 -7.32 -13.36
C PHE A 11 16.99 -5.81 -13.29
N TYR A 12 18.24 -5.38 -13.11
CA TYR A 12 18.54 -3.94 -13.02
C TYR A 12 18.32 -3.20 -14.33
N LYS A 13 18.46 -3.85 -15.49
CA LYS A 13 18.07 -3.26 -16.77
C LYS A 13 16.58 -2.90 -16.79
N LEU A 14 15.71 -3.79 -16.30
CA LEU A 14 14.26 -3.52 -16.19
C LEU A 14 13.96 -2.44 -15.14
N ILE A 15 14.69 -2.45 -14.02
CA ILE A 15 14.56 -1.42 -12.98
C ILE A 15 14.99 -0.04 -13.50
N ASP A 16 15.98 0.05 -14.39
CA ASP A 16 16.37 1.32 -15.00
C ASP A 16 15.23 1.92 -15.85
N GLU A 17 14.41 1.10 -16.48
CA GLU A 17 13.21 1.56 -17.18
C GLU A 17 12.11 2.02 -16.20
N PHE A 18 11.93 1.31 -15.08
CA PHE A 18 11.06 1.78 -13.98
C PHE A 18 11.52 3.14 -13.42
N ARG A 19 12.84 3.34 -13.26
CA ARG A 19 13.43 4.62 -12.84
C ARG A 19 13.10 5.73 -13.81
N GLN A 20 13.20 5.46 -15.11
CA GLN A 20 12.86 6.45 -16.13
C GLN A 20 11.39 6.85 -16.06
N ILE A 21 10.47 5.88 -15.94
CA ILE A 21 9.03 6.18 -15.81
C ILE A 21 8.77 7.01 -14.55
N GLN A 22 9.37 6.66 -13.40
CA GLN A 22 9.23 7.44 -12.17
C GLN A 22 9.81 8.85 -12.31
N ALA A 23 10.95 9.01 -12.99
CA ALA A 23 11.54 10.31 -13.27
C ALA A 23 10.62 11.17 -14.14
N ASP A 24 10.06 10.60 -15.20
CA ASP A 24 9.08 11.28 -16.06
C ASP A 24 7.85 11.73 -15.25
N PHE A 25 7.32 10.85 -14.38
CA PHE A 25 6.16 11.20 -13.54
C PHE A 25 6.46 12.34 -12.56
N LEU A 26 7.67 12.38 -12.00
CA LEU A 26 8.07 13.46 -11.14
C LEU A 26 8.23 14.77 -11.92
N GLU A 27 8.92 14.73 -13.07
CA GLU A 27 9.23 15.92 -13.86
C GLU A 27 7.97 16.52 -14.51
N VAL A 28 7.13 15.67 -15.09
CA VAL A 28 5.96 16.10 -15.87
C VAL A 28 4.73 16.30 -14.98
N PHE A 29 4.53 15.45 -13.97
CA PHE A 29 3.29 15.44 -13.17
C PHE A 29 3.52 15.75 -11.67
N GLY A 30 4.77 15.88 -11.22
CA GLY A 30 5.09 16.13 -9.81
C GLY A 30 4.87 14.93 -8.88
N VAL A 31 4.68 13.72 -9.41
CA VAL A 31 4.38 12.51 -8.61
C VAL A 31 5.66 11.72 -8.33
N ASP A 32 6.02 11.55 -7.05
CA ASP A 32 7.32 11.06 -6.58
C ASP A 32 7.35 9.57 -6.18
N ASP A 33 6.20 8.89 -6.21
CA ASP A 33 6.02 7.46 -5.90
C ASP A 33 4.79 6.89 -6.63
N ILE A 34 5.02 6.23 -7.78
CA ILE A 34 3.94 5.63 -8.60
C ILE A 34 3.74 4.12 -8.34
N PHE A 35 4.56 3.51 -7.49
CA PHE A 35 4.60 2.06 -7.31
C PHE A 35 4.00 1.59 -6.01
N SER A 36 3.96 2.44 -5.00
CA SER A 36 3.40 2.06 -3.70
C SER A 36 1.88 2.17 -3.62
N ASN A 37 1.33 1.42 -2.67
CA ASN A 37 -0.07 1.53 -2.23
C ASN A 37 -1.10 1.52 -3.37
N SER A 38 -0.81 0.76 -4.43
CA SER A 38 -1.67 0.63 -5.60
C SER A 38 -1.91 1.94 -6.36
N LYS A 39 -0.96 2.87 -6.31
CA LYS A 39 -1.01 4.17 -7.01
C LYS A 39 -1.31 4.00 -8.52
N ILE A 40 -0.92 2.88 -9.11
CA ILE A 40 -1.25 2.53 -10.50
C ILE A 40 -2.75 2.65 -10.82
N TYR A 41 -3.64 2.28 -9.90
CA TYR A 41 -5.08 2.37 -10.15
C TYR A 41 -5.59 3.80 -10.09
N GLU A 42 -4.98 4.66 -9.28
CA GLU A 42 -5.26 6.09 -9.32
C GLU A 42 -4.84 6.70 -10.66
N ILE A 43 -3.71 6.26 -11.23
CA ILE A 43 -3.25 6.68 -12.56
C ILE A 43 -4.23 6.22 -13.64
N ILE A 44 -4.73 4.98 -13.58
CA ILE A 44 -5.76 4.47 -14.51
C ILE A 44 -7.04 5.31 -14.44
N ILE A 45 -7.54 5.57 -13.23
CA ILE A 45 -8.76 6.37 -13.04
C ILE A 45 -8.55 7.80 -13.55
N ALA A 46 -7.42 8.42 -13.22
CA ALA A 46 -7.11 9.77 -13.66
C ALA A 46 -6.95 9.85 -15.19
N ASN A 47 -6.38 8.82 -15.82
CA ASN A 47 -6.27 8.73 -17.28
C ASN A 47 -7.63 8.70 -17.96
N GLU A 48 -8.53 7.87 -17.46
CA GLU A 48 -9.86 7.68 -18.04
C GLU A 48 -10.77 8.91 -17.83
N LEU A 49 -10.62 9.58 -16.69
CA LEU A 49 -11.46 10.73 -16.30
C LEU A 49 -10.83 12.11 -16.60
N ASP A 50 -9.72 12.17 -17.32
CA ASP A 50 -9.00 13.41 -17.65
C ASP A 50 -8.56 14.25 -16.43
N HIS A 51 -8.29 13.59 -15.32
CA HIS A 51 -7.85 14.27 -14.11
C HIS A 51 -6.31 14.42 -14.04
N ASP A 52 -5.86 15.51 -13.43
CA ASP A 52 -4.48 15.73 -13.01
C ASP A 52 -4.24 15.07 -11.65
N LEU A 53 -3.25 14.18 -11.56
CA LEU A 53 -2.85 13.60 -10.29
C LEU A 53 -2.36 14.70 -9.34
N ILE A 54 -2.77 14.62 -8.08
CA ILE A 54 -2.26 15.51 -7.05
C ILE A 54 -1.00 14.87 -6.45
N ALA A 55 0.10 15.62 -6.51
CA ALA A 55 1.33 15.28 -5.80
C ALA A 55 1.06 15.31 -4.29
N GLY A 56 1.10 14.16 -3.61
CA GLY A 56 0.66 14.15 -2.23
C GLY A 56 0.89 12.85 -1.46
N HIS A 57 1.00 13.04 -0.14
CA HIS A 57 1.09 12.02 0.88
C HIS A 57 -0.30 11.71 1.46
N SER A 58 -0.41 10.70 2.32
CA SER A 58 -1.65 10.40 3.07
C SER A 58 -2.32 11.67 3.62
N GLY A 59 -3.54 11.95 3.16
CA GLY A 59 -4.35 13.10 3.59
C GLY A 59 -4.65 14.13 2.49
N SER A 60 -3.93 14.13 1.37
CA SER A 60 -4.35 14.84 0.15
C SER A 60 -5.46 14.08 -0.58
N LYS A 61 -6.18 14.79 -1.46
CA LYS A 61 -7.03 14.16 -2.49
C LYS A 61 -6.15 13.51 -3.57
N ASP A 62 -6.72 12.63 -4.37
CA ASP A 62 -5.96 11.79 -5.31
C ASP A 62 -5.70 12.52 -6.63
N ALA A 63 -6.67 13.33 -7.08
CA ALA A 63 -6.57 14.06 -8.34
C ALA A 63 -7.45 15.32 -8.37
N LYS A 64 -7.33 16.12 -9.43
CA LYS A 64 -8.15 17.29 -9.72
C LYS A 64 -8.56 17.35 -11.19
N ASN A 65 -9.68 18.00 -11.49
CA ASN A 65 -10.06 18.31 -12.87
C ASN A 65 -9.40 19.63 -13.35
N GLU A 66 -9.65 20.00 -14.61
CA GLU A 66 -9.13 21.22 -15.24
C GLU A 66 -9.54 22.51 -14.52
N ASN A 67 -10.66 22.50 -13.79
CA ASN A 67 -11.18 23.65 -13.04
C ASN A 67 -10.63 23.72 -11.60
N GLY A 68 -9.75 22.79 -11.21
CA GLY A 68 -9.17 22.69 -9.87
C GLY A 68 -10.07 22.00 -8.85
N GLY A 69 -11.20 21.40 -9.26
CA GLY A 69 -12.05 20.58 -8.42
C GLY A 69 -11.34 19.28 -8.02
N GLU A 70 -11.20 19.03 -6.72
CA GLU A 70 -10.46 17.87 -6.20
C GLU A 70 -11.34 16.63 -6.02
N TYR A 71 -10.77 15.45 -6.26
CA TYR A 71 -11.43 14.16 -6.23
C TYR A 71 -10.69 13.16 -5.34
N GLU A 72 -11.45 12.44 -4.53
CA GLU A 72 -10.98 11.24 -3.84
C GLU A 72 -11.36 10.00 -4.66
N TYR A 73 -10.44 9.06 -4.79
CA TYR A 73 -10.65 7.77 -5.42
C TYR A 73 -10.75 6.67 -4.36
N LYS A 74 -11.66 5.74 -4.62
CA LYS A 74 -11.72 4.45 -3.94
C LYS A 74 -11.91 3.41 -5.02
N HIS A 75 -11.11 2.35 -4.96
CA HIS A 75 -11.16 1.29 -5.96
C HIS A 75 -11.18 -0.08 -5.30
N TYR A 76 -11.74 -1.04 -6.02
CA TYR A 76 -11.44 -2.45 -5.85
C TYR A 76 -11.27 -3.08 -7.24
N LYS A 77 -10.60 -4.22 -7.28
CA LYS A 77 -10.30 -4.94 -8.52
C LYS A 77 -11.28 -6.09 -8.73
N GLU A 78 -11.52 -6.47 -9.98
CA GLU A 78 -12.34 -7.65 -10.31
C GLU A 78 -11.81 -8.92 -9.61
N THR A 79 -10.49 -9.15 -9.66
CA THR A 79 -9.88 -10.32 -9.01
C THR A 79 -9.78 -10.24 -7.47
N SER A 80 -10.21 -9.13 -6.86
CA SER A 80 -10.23 -8.99 -5.40
C SER A 80 -11.21 -9.98 -4.77
N SER A 81 -10.86 -10.55 -3.62
CA SER A 81 -11.80 -11.35 -2.81
C SER A 81 -12.84 -10.48 -2.08
N ASN A 82 -12.59 -9.17 -1.97
CA ASN A 82 -13.50 -8.18 -1.40
C ASN A 82 -13.94 -7.19 -2.49
N HIS A 83 -15.22 -7.20 -2.82
CA HIS A 83 -15.86 -6.27 -3.78
C HIS A 83 -16.58 -5.13 -3.07
N SER A 84 -15.84 -4.43 -2.21
CA SER A 84 -16.30 -3.24 -1.52
C SER A 84 -15.18 -2.22 -1.41
N TRP A 85 -15.55 -0.95 -1.32
CA TRP A 85 -14.62 0.14 -1.07
C TRP A 85 -14.43 0.33 0.43
N THR A 86 -13.20 0.12 0.88
CA THR A 86 -12.83 0.25 2.30
C THR A 86 -12.37 1.67 2.61
N PHE A 87 -12.98 2.28 3.62
CA PHE A 87 -12.48 3.49 4.26
C PHE A 87 -11.78 3.10 5.56
N ASN A 88 -10.45 3.19 5.56
CA ASN A 88 -9.60 2.91 6.72
C ASN A 88 -9.49 4.15 7.63
N ASP A 89 -9.46 3.93 8.94
CA ASP A 89 -9.34 4.97 9.96
C ASP A 89 -10.27 6.17 9.68
N TYR A 90 -11.56 5.88 9.43
CA TYR A 90 -12.54 6.94 9.25
C TYR A 90 -12.67 7.67 10.60
N THR A 91 -12.17 8.90 10.63
CA THR A 91 -12.35 9.82 11.74
C THR A 91 -13.32 10.91 11.34
N ASP A 92 -13.85 11.66 12.29
CA ASP A 92 -14.69 12.82 11.98
C ASP A 92 -13.95 13.80 11.07
N SER A 93 -12.63 13.97 11.25
CA SER A 93 -11.79 14.76 10.34
C SER A 93 -11.68 14.15 8.94
N THR A 94 -11.46 12.83 8.82
CA THR A 94 -11.40 12.16 7.51
C THR A 94 -12.71 12.33 6.75
N ILE A 95 -13.84 12.10 7.43
CA ILE A 95 -15.18 12.24 6.87
C ILE A 95 -15.43 13.69 6.46
N THR A 96 -15.14 14.66 7.34
CA THR A 96 -15.32 16.09 7.07
C THR A 96 -14.50 16.54 5.86
N ASN A 97 -13.26 16.07 5.73
CA ASN A 97 -12.39 16.42 4.61
C ASN A 97 -12.90 15.87 3.27
N LEU A 98 -13.65 14.76 3.24
CA LEU A 98 -14.32 14.32 2.02
C LEU A 98 -15.41 15.29 1.58
N GLY A 99 -16.04 16.01 2.52
CA GLY A 99 -17.02 17.05 2.24
C GLY A 99 -16.46 18.28 1.51
N LEU A 100 -15.14 18.44 1.48
CA LEU A 100 -14.44 19.50 0.76
C LEU A 100 -14.12 19.12 -0.70
N ALA A 101 -14.14 17.83 -1.03
CA ALA A 101 -13.93 17.37 -2.39
C ALA A 101 -15.11 17.72 -3.29
N GLU A 102 -14.84 17.91 -4.58
CA GLU A 102 -15.88 18.00 -5.59
C GLU A 102 -16.64 16.66 -5.71
N GLY A 103 -15.88 15.56 -5.73
CA GLY A 103 -16.43 14.22 -5.83
C GLY A 103 -15.58 13.12 -5.21
N VAL A 104 -16.24 12.01 -4.92
CA VAL A 104 -15.63 10.74 -4.57
C VAL A 104 -15.97 9.75 -5.69
N VAL A 105 -14.94 9.22 -6.34
CA VAL A 105 -15.06 8.22 -7.41
C VAL A 105 -14.94 6.84 -6.78
N PHE A 106 -16.05 6.10 -6.78
CA PHE A 106 -16.09 4.68 -6.43
C PHE A 106 -15.87 3.85 -7.69
N ALA A 107 -14.60 3.54 -7.97
CA ALA A 107 -14.14 2.90 -9.18
C ALA A 107 -14.12 1.37 -9.05
N HIS A 108 -14.46 0.70 -10.14
CA HIS A 108 -14.14 -0.69 -10.37
C HIS A 108 -13.00 -0.80 -11.37
N ILE A 109 -12.03 -1.66 -11.07
CA ILE A 109 -10.91 -1.91 -11.99
C ILE A 109 -11.04 -3.34 -12.49
N ASN A 110 -11.22 -3.49 -13.80
CA ASN A 110 -11.09 -4.78 -14.44
C ASN A 110 -9.61 -5.10 -14.66
N ASP A 111 -9.05 -5.91 -13.78
CA ASP A 111 -7.67 -6.41 -13.86
C ASP A 111 -7.56 -7.82 -14.43
N THR A 112 -8.65 -8.35 -15.02
CA THR A 112 -8.62 -9.61 -15.80
C THR A 112 -8.18 -9.40 -17.25
N VAL A 113 -8.12 -8.14 -17.67
CA VAL A 113 -7.62 -7.70 -18.98
C VAL A 113 -6.27 -7.00 -18.81
N PHE A 114 -5.49 -6.96 -19.88
CA PHE A 114 -4.16 -6.38 -19.88
C PHE A 114 -4.01 -5.33 -20.99
N PRO A 115 -3.63 -4.07 -20.67
CA PRO A 115 -3.57 -3.48 -19.33
C PRO A 115 -4.90 -3.51 -18.57
N ALA A 116 -4.85 -3.41 -17.24
CA ALA A 116 -6.06 -3.24 -16.45
C ALA A 116 -6.72 -1.90 -16.76
N LEU A 117 -8.05 -1.82 -16.64
CA LEU A 117 -8.81 -0.63 -17.01
C LEU A 117 -9.94 -0.31 -16.03
N LEU A 118 -10.36 0.96 -16.02
CA LEU A 118 -11.59 1.41 -15.38
C LEU A 118 -12.76 1.05 -16.30
N ASP A 119 -13.59 0.09 -15.90
CA ASP A 119 -14.76 -0.36 -16.69
C ASP A 119 -16.05 0.33 -16.23
N TRP A 120 -16.18 0.64 -14.95
CA TRP A 120 -17.27 1.46 -14.44
C TRP A 120 -16.93 2.15 -13.11
N TYR A 121 -17.68 3.22 -12.81
CA TYR A 121 -17.58 3.91 -11.52
C TYR A 121 -18.93 4.46 -11.08
N ILE A 122 -19.03 4.83 -9.80
CA ILE A 122 -20.11 5.68 -9.28
C ILE A 122 -19.47 6.97 -8.76
N LEU A 123 -19.88 8.11 -9.29
CA LEU A 123 -19.46 9.42 -8.79
C LEU A 123 -20.45 9.91 -7.75
N VAL A 124 -19.94 10.26 -6.56
CA VAL A 124 -20.73 10.84 -5.47
C VAL A 124 -20.18 12.20 -5.15
N ASN A 125 -21.02 13.23 -5.06
CA ASN A 125 -20.58 14.55 -4.60
C ASN A 125 -19.93 14.44 -3.20
N GLY A 126 -18.82 15.15 -2.97
CA GLY A 126 -18.05 15.05 -1.72
C GLY A 126 -18.87 15.29 -0.45
N LYS A 127 -19.73 16.32 -0.45
CA LYS A 127 -20.62 16.63 0.70
C LYS A 127 -21.63 15.51 0.95
N VAL A 128 -22.22 14.96 -0.10
CA VAL A 128 -23.16 13.84 0.00
C VAL A 128 -22.44 12.59 0.54
N CYS A 129 -21.24 12.29 0.03
CA CYS A 129 -20.45 11.16 0.51
C CYS A 129 -20.06 11.31 1.99
N SER A 130 -19.63 12.50 2.40
CA SER A 130 -19.32 12.83 3.80
C SER A 130 -20.52 12.58 4.71
N LEU A 131 -21.70 13.09 4.36
CA LEU A 131 -22.93 12.88 5.16
C LEU A 131 -23.31 11.40 5.22
N TYR A 132 -23.23 10.70 4.09
CA TYR A 132 -23.50 9.27 4.02
C TYR A 132 -22.57 8.47 4.94
N LEU A 133 -21.26 8.73 4.89
CA LEU A 133 -20.27 8.06 5.73
C LEU A 133 -20.46 8.36 7.22
N LYS A 134 -20.85 9.59 7.56
CA LYS A 134 -21.18 9.98 8.93
C LYS A 134 -22.36 9.16 9.47
N GLN A 135 -23.46 9.10 8.71
CA GLN A 135 -24.64 8.31 9.11
C GLN A 135 -24.31 6.83 9.24
N ARG A 136 -23.57 6.26 8.28
CA ARG A 136 -23.12 4.86 8.32
C ARG A 136 -22.25 4.56 9.54
N THR A 137 -21.41 5.51 9.93
CA THR A 137 -20.58 5.44 11.13
C THR A 137 -21.42 5.39 12.39
N GLU A 138 -22.34 6.34 12.54
CA GLU A 138 -23.23 6.43 13.71
C GLU A 138 -24.08 5.16 13.84
N ASP A 139 -24.64 4.68 12.74
CA ASP A 139 -25.37 3.42 12.67
C ASP A 139 -24.55 2.22 13.16
N LEU A 140 -23.29 2.12 12.72
CA LEU A 140 -22.40 1.02 13.10
C LEU A 140 -22.08 1.05 14.59
N LEU A 141 -21.88 2.24 15.16
CA LEU A 141 -21.62 2.42 16.59
C LEU A 141 -22.88 2.12 17.43
N ASN A 142 -24.05 2.56 16.97
CA ASN A 142 -25.32 2.35 17.66
C ASN A 142 -25.76 0.88 17.69
N ARG A 143 -25.46 0.11 16.63
CA ARG A 143 -25.86 -1.30 16.50
C ARG A 143 -25.14 -2.26 17.45
N GLN A 144 -24.09 -1.81 18.16
CA GLN A 144 -23.25 -2.64 19.04
C GLN A 144 -23.05 -4.08 18.50
N PRO A 145 -22.48 -4.23 17.28
CA PRO A 145 -22.44 -5.53 16.61
C PRO A 145 -21.77 -6.58 17.51
N LYS A 146 -22.41 -7.76 17.61
CA LYS A 146 -21.85 -8.92 18.33
C LYS A 146 -20.53 -9.31 17.66
N GLY A 147 -19.41 -9.00 18.29
CA GLY A 147 -18.08 -9.27 17.73
C GLY A 147 -16.99 -8.40 18.35
N LYS A 148 -15.77 -8.51 17.81
CA LYS A 148 -14.67 -7.64 18.23
C LYS A 148 -15.00 -6.18 17.84
N PRO A 149 -14.70 -5.20 18.72
CA PRO A 149 -14.88 -3.79 18.39
C PRO A 149 -14.13 -3.44 17.10
N ASN A 150 -14.71 -2.55 16.28
CA ASN A 150 -14.08 -2.01 15.07
C ASN A 150 -12.93 -1.06 15.44
N ALA A 151 -11.88 -1.60 16.05
CA ALA A 151 -10.75 -0.86 16.59
C ALA A 151 -10.00 -0.07 15.49
N ARG A 152 -10.05 -0.56 14.25
CA ARG A 152 -9.46 0.09 13.07
C ARG A 152 -10.32 1.19 12.45
N ARG A 153 -11.56 1.37 12.92
CA ARG A 153 -12.56 2.26 12.30
C ARG A 153 -12.56 2.08 10.78
N MET A 154 -12.89 0.86 10.35
CA MET A 154 -13.06 0.54 8.93
C MET A 154 -14.54 0.48 8.58
N ILE A 155 -14.94 1.14 7.50
CA ILE A 155 -16.26 0.97 6.89
C ILE A 155 -16.06 0.44 5.47
N ASN A 156 -16.81 -0.60 5.13
CA ASN A 156 -16.87 -1.16 3.80
C ASN A 156 -18.19 -0.76 3.15
N ILE A 157 -18.12 -0.23 1.94
CA ILE A 157 -19.28 0.19 1.16
C ILE A 157 -19.26 -0.55 -0.17
N SER A 158 -20.34 -1.26 -0.47
CA SER A 158 -20.55 -1.93 -1.76
C SER A 158 -21.26 -1.01 -2.76
N ALA A 159 -21.11 -1.31 -4.05
CA ALA A 159 -21.86 -0.64 -5.12
C ALA A 159 -23.37 -0.61 -4.85
N LYS A 160 -23.94 -1.76 -4.49
CA LYS A 160 -25.37 -1.91 -4.20
C LYS A 160 -25.84 -0.99 -3.07
N GLN A 161 -25.01 -0.73 -2.06
CA GLN A 161 -25.35 0.20 -0.98
C GLN A 161 -25.38 1.65 -1.50
N VAL A 162 -24.38 2.06 -2.28
CA VAL A 162 -24.36 3.40 -2.88
C VAL A 162 -25.55 3.60 -3.82
N GLU A 163 -25.82 2.65 -4.70
CA GLU A 163 -26.94 2.69 -5.66
C GLU A 163 -28.30 2.79 -4.94
N ASN A 164 -28.53 1.96 -3.92
CA ASN A 164 -29.82 1.93 -3.23
C ASN A 164 -30.02 3.09 -2.26
N ASP A 165 -28.99 3.45 -1.50
CA ASP A 165 -29.11 4.45 -0.43
C ASP A 165 -29.08 5.86 -1.01
N LEU A 166 -28.24 6.11 -2.03
CA LEU A 166 -28.08 7.43 -2.66
C LEU A 166 -28.84 7.58 -3.99
N LYS A 167 -29.50 6.51 -4.47
CA LYS A 167 -30.24 6.51 -5.75
C LYS A 167 -29.38 6.88 -6.95
N LEU A 168 -28.12 6.44 -6.93
CA LEU A 168 -27.14 6.66 -7.99
C LEU A 168 -27.03 5.43 -8.89
N GLN A 169 -26.47 5.63 -10.08
CA GLN A 169 -26.23 4.57 -11.05
C GLN A 169 -24.75 4.50 -11.40
N LYS A 170 -24.30 3.32 -11.81
CA LYS A 170 -22.97 3.12 -12.38
C LYS A 170 -22.85 3.84 -13.72
N THR A 171 -21.77 4.58 -13.89
CA THR A 171 -21.33 5.06 -15.20
C THR A 171 -20.45 3.98 -15.82
N GLN A 172 -20.85 3.47 -16.98
CA GLN A 172 -20.10 2.46 -17.73
C GLN A 172 -19.10 3.14 -18.67
N ILE A 173 -17.86 2.66 -18.69
CA ILE A 173 -16.85 3.01 -19.68
C ILE A 173 -16.92 1.98 -20.80
N LEU A 174 -17.61 2.33 -21.89
CA LEU A 174 -17.84 1.40 -23.00
C LEU A 174 -16.61 1.28 -23.91
N VAL A 175 -15.83 2.35 -24.03
CA VAL A 175 -14.61 2.40 -24.84
C VAL A 175 -13.52 3.02 -23.97
N PRO A 176 -12.55 2.22 -23.50
CA PRO A 176 -11.43 2.72 -22.70
C PRO A 176 -10.64 3.78 -23.45
N LYS A 177 -10.14 4.76 -22.72
CA LYS A 177 -9.36 5.85 -23.30
C LYS A 177 -7.96 5.38 -23.68
N THR A 178 -7.67 5.40 -24.98
CA THR A 178 -6.37 4.97 -25.58
C THR A 178 -5.42 6.11 -25.91
N ASN A 179 -5.78 7.34 -25.53
CA ASN A 179 -4.99 8.54 -25.76
C ASN A 179 -5.07 9.51 -24.57
N GLY A 180 -5.30 8.96 -23.37
CA GLY A 180 -5.34 9.71 -22.14
C GLY A 180 -3.96 10.23 -21.75
N LYS A 181 -3.95 11.16 -20.80
CA LYS A 181 -2.75 11.89 -20.35
C LYS A 181 -1.62 10.97 -19.89
N TYR A 182 -1.94 9.78 -19.36
CA TYR A 182 -0.97 8.85 -18.80
C TYR A 182 -0.81 7.57 -19.63
N ASP A 183 -1.54 7.43 -20.75
CA ASP A 183 -1.69 6.17 -21.50
C ASP A 183 -0.35 5.58 -21.94
N ILE A 184 0.55 6.39 -22.51
CA ILE A 184 1.87 5.93 -22.98
C ILE A 184 2.69 5.33 -21.82
N TRP A 185 2.64 5.94 -20.63
CA TRP A 185 3.36 5.41 -19.47
C TRP A 185 2.68 4.17 -18.89
N LEU A 186 1.35 4.13 -18.85
CA LEU A 186 0.61 2.95 -18.42
C LEU A 186 0.97 1.73 -19.28
N GLN A 187 0.94 1.86 -20.60
CA GLN A 187 1.29 0.76 -21.51
C GLN A 187 2.72 0.26 -21.29
N LYS A 188 3.69 1.18 -21.19
CA LYS A 188 5.09 0.83 -20.90
C LYS A 188 5.22 0.12 -19.55
N LEU A 189 4.56 0.65 -18.53
CA LEU A 189 4.65 0.13 -17.18
C LEU A 189 4.08 -1.28 -17.05
N TYR A 190 2.93 -1.54 -17.66
CA TYR A 190 2.33 -2.86 -17.66
C TYR A 190 3.22 -3.90 -18.35
N ASN A 191 3.80 -3.57 -19.50
CA ASN A 191 4.73 -4.45 -20.21
C ASN A 191 5.99 -4.73 -19.37
N LEU A 192 6.61 -3.70 -18.81
CA LEU A 192 7.79 -3.85 -17.95
C LEU A 192 7.49 -4.63 -16.69
N ASN A 193 6.31 -4.41 -16.09
CA ASN A 193 5.87 -5.18 -14.94
C ASN A 193 5.79 -6.67 -15.27
N ALA A 194 5.17 -7.05 -16.39
CA ALA A 194 5.09 -8.45 -16.80
C ALA A 194 6.48 -9.10 -16.96
N GLU A 195 7.46 -8.36 -17.48
CA GLU A 195 8.84 -8.83 -17.60
C GLU A 195 9.53 -8.96 -16.23
N LEU A 196 9.32 -8.02 -15.31
CA LEU A 196 9.84 -8.08 -13.94
C LEU A 196 9.23 -9.23 -13.15
N GLU A 197 7.91 -9.43 -13.24
CA GLU A 197 7.22 -10.54 -12.59
C GLU A 197 7.76 -11.88 -13.09
N LYS A 198 8.01 -12.01 -14.41
CA LYS A 198 8.67 -13.19 -14.97
C LYS A 198 10.11 -13.34 -14.50
N CYS A 199 10.86 -12.25 -14.42
CA CYS A 199 12.27 -12.26 -13.98
C CYS A 199 12.44 -12.64 -12.50
N THR A 200 11.44 -12.34 -11.68
CA THR A 200 11.50 -12.49 -10.22
C THR A 200 10.63 -13.61 -9.67
N ASN A 201 9.71 -14.13 -10.50
CA ASN A 201 8.64 -15.06 -10.12
C ASN A 201 7.73 -14.53 -9.00
N VAL A 202 7.57 -13.21 -8.94
CA VAL A 202 6.70 -12.51 -7.99
C VAL A 202 5.60 -11.83 -8.78
N THR A 203 4.34 -12.04 -8.41
CA THR A 203 3.19 -11.44 -9.09
C THR A 203 2.67 -10.22 -8.33
N ASN A 204 1.86 -9.40 -9.02
CA ASN A 204 1.20 -8.22 -8.46
C ASN A 204 2.15 -7.14 -7.93
N LEU A 205 3.26 -6.88 -8.62
CA LEU A 205 4.28 -5.92 -8.15
C LEU A 205 3.78 -4.47 -8.11
N LEU A 206 2.83 -4.10 -8.97
CA LEU A 206 2.25 -2.73 -9.03
C LEU A 206 1.13 -2.46 -8.00
N THR A 207 0.63 -3.49 -7.32
CA THR A 207 -0.61 -3.38 -6.52
C THR A 207 -0.33 -3.32 -5.01
N SER A 208 0.94 -3.20 -4.62
CA SER A 208 1.34 -3.17 -3.21
C SER A 208 2.76 -2.62 -3.09
N ASN A 209 3.34 -2.68 -1.89
CA ASN A 209 4.75 -2.30 -1.68
C ASN A 209 5.75 -3.40 -2.11
N LYS A 210 5.30 -4.46 -2.80
CA LYS A 210 6.09 -5.66 -3.13
C LYS A 210 7.34 -5.38 -3.94
N ILE A 211 7.30 -4.42 -4.88
CA ILE A 211 8.48 -4.08 -5.68
C ILE A 211 9.66 -3.64 -4.81
N TRP A 212 9.37 -2.99 -3.68
CA TRP A 212 10.40 -2.56 -2.74
C TRP A 212 11.02 -3.74 -1.99
N GLU A 213 10.22 -4.74 -1.63
CA GLU A 213 10.72 -6.01 -1.07
C GLU A 213 11.59 -6.76 -2.08
N VAL A 214 11.18 -6.80 -3.35
CA VAL A 214 11.94 -7.44 -4.43
C VAL A 214 13.28 -6.75 -4.64
N LEU A 215 13.32 -5.42 -4.68
CA LEU A 215 14.57 -4.67 -4.79
C LEU A 215 15.54 -5.02 -3.64
N VAL A 216 15.04 -5.08 -2.40
CA VAL A 216 15.84 -5.47 -1.23
C VAL A 216 16.30 -6.93 -1.35
N ALA A 217 15.40 -7.85 -1.73
CA ALA A 217 15.72 -9.26 -1.86
C ALA A 217 16.79 -9.53 -2.93
N VAL A 218 16.75 -8.83 -4.06
CA VAL A 218 17.79 -8.96 -5.09
C VAL A 218 19.15 -8.53 -4.58
N GLU A 219 19.25 -7.47 -3.77
CA GLU A 219 20.53 -7.08 -3.14
C GLU A 219 21.08 -8.19 -2.24
N LEU A 220 20.19 -8.87 -1.49
CA LEU A 220 20.54 -9.91 -0.53
C LEU A 220 20.66 -11.33 -1.11
N ASN A 221 20.35 -11.53 -2.41
CA ASN A 221 20.19 -12.86 -3.04
C ASN A 221 19.08 -13.70 -2.41
N HIS A 222 17.97 -13.08 -2.03
CA HIS A 222 16.76 -13.74 -1.55
C HIS A 222 15.70 -13.79 -2.66
N ASN A 223 14.68 -14.64 -2.48
CA ASN A 223 13.43 -14.57 -3.22
C ASN A 223 12.31 -14.08 -2.31
N VAL A 224 11.38 -13.32 -2.87
CA VAL A 224 10.20 -12.83 -2.16
C VAL A 224 9.05 -13.81 -2.34
N ASN A 225 8.28 -14.05 -1.27
CA ASN A 225 7.09 -14.87 -1.33
C ASN A 225 5.95 -14.12 -2.05
N SER A 226 5.45 -14.69 -3.13
CA SER A 226 4.40 -14.09 -3.98
C SER A 226 3.01 -14.18 -3.37
N GLU A 227 2.72 -15.20 -2.57
CA GLU A 227 1.44 -15.35 -1.85
C GLU A 227 1.49 -14.66 -0.49
N GLN A 228 0.84 -13.49 -0.37
CA GLN A 228 0.53 -12.92 0.95
C GLN A 228 -0.62 -13.71 1.60
N GLY A 229 -0.33 -14.43 2.69
CA GLY A 229 -1.37 -14.82 3.67
C GLY A 229 -2.11 -16.14 3.46
N GLY A 230 -1.54 -17.11 2.76
CA GLY A 230 -1.99 -18.51 2.79
C GLY A 230 -1.37 -19.31 3.95
N ARG A 231 -1.88 -20.53 4.20
CA ARG A 231 -1.30 -21.52 5.16
C ARG A 231 0.18 -21.88 4.90
N ALA A 232 0.77 -21.39 3.82
CA ALA A 232 2.14 -21.65 3.38
C ALA A 232 3.04 -20.39 3.23
N GLY A 233 2.53 -19.18 3.52
CA GLY A 233 3.29 -17.92 3.40
C GLY A 233 3.27 -17.13 4.70
N SER A 234 4.09 -17.53 5.67
CA SER A 234 4.22 -16.85 6.96
C SER A 234 5.26 -15.72 6.97
N HIS A 235 6.18 -15.70 5.99
CA HIS A 235 7.35 -14.81 5.95
C HIS A 235 7.44 -14.07 4.62
N ASP A 236 8.21 -12.98 4.55
CA ASP A 236 8.27 -12.11 3.38
C ASP A 236 9.23 -12.63 2.30
N ALA A 237 10.37 -13.21 2.69
CA ALA A 237 11.42 -13.66 1.78
C ALA A 237 12.18 -14.89 2.30
N PHE A 238 12.92 -15.57 1.41
CA PHE A 238 13.78 -16.70 1.77
C PHE A 238 15.06 -16.76 0.92
N ASP A 239 16.11 -17.40 1.45
CA ASP A 239 17.38 -17.62 0.75
C ASP A 239 17.49 -19.01 0.10
N GLU A 240 18.62 -19.29 -0.56
CA GLU A 240 18.87 -20.58 -1.21
C GLU A 240 18.89 -21.77 -0.25
N GLN A 241 19.23 -21.53 1.03
CA GLN A 241 19.22 -22.56 2.08
C GLN A 241 17.82 -22.74 2.70
N GLY A 242 16.83 -21.97 2.25
CA GLY A 242 15.46 -22.01 2.77
C GLY A 242 15.30 -21.29 4.10
N ASN A 243 16.25 -20.46 4.52
CA ASN A 243 16.04 -19.61 5.69
C ASN A 243 15.04 -18.50 5.34
N GLU A 244 14.14 -18.20 6.27
CA GLU A 244 13.08 -17.23 6.08
C GLU A 244 13.40 -15.89 6.77
N TYR A 245 12.86 -14.80 6.22
CA TYR A 245 13.13 -13.44 6.65
C TYR A 245 11.85 -12.60 6.61
N GLU A 246 11.68 -11.76 7.63
CA GLU A 246 10.66 -10.70 7.67
C GLU A 246 11.27 -9.40 7.16
N TYR A 247 10.57 -8.71 6.25
CA TYR A 247 11.04 -7.46 5.67
C TYR A 247 10.24 -6.28 6.21
N LYS A 248 10.95 -5.18 6.47
CA LYS A 248 10.36 -3.87 6.71
C LYS A 248 11.08 -2.86 5.86
N VAL A 249 10.36 -2.31 4.89
CA VAL A 249 10.90 -1.31 3.96
C VAL A 249 10.31 0.07 4.27
N SER A 250 11.14 1.10 4.32
CA SER A 250 10.72 2.46 4.63
C SER A 250 11.46 3.50 3.77
N LYS A 251 10.85 4.67 3.57
CA LYS A 251 11.51 5.83 2.94
C LYS A 251 12.43 6.60 3.89
N THR A 252 12.36 6.29 5.18
CA THR A 252 13.17 6.91 6.24
C THR A 252 13.66 5.84 7.20
N TYR A 253 14.50 6.21 8.16
CA TYR A 253 14.90 5.33 9.27
C TYR A 253 13.80 5.20 10.32
N SER A 254 12.58 4.86 9.90
CA SER A 254 11.43 4.60 10.73
C SER A 254 10.60 3.47 10.11
N TRP A 255 10.74 2.28 10.66
CA TRP A 255 10.08 1.06 10.18
C TRP A 255 8.84 0.79 11.03
N GLN A 256 7.68 0.75 10.38
CA GLN A 256 6.39 0.57 11.06
C GLN A 256 6.07 -0.91 11.24
N PHE A 257 5.73 -1.29 12.47
CA PHE A 257 5.18 -2.60 12.81
C PHE A 257 3.74 -2.38 13.25
N GLN A 258 2.81 -3.14 12.66
CA GLN A 258 1.37 -2.96 12.87
C GLN A 258 0.73 -4.28 13.29
N ASP A 259 -0.36 -4.18 14.04
CA ASP A 259 -1.15 -5.32 14.52
C ASP A 259 -0.31 -6.37 15.29
N ILE A 260 0.62 -5.87 16.10
CA ILE A 260 1.61 -6.65 16.86
C ILE A 260 0.93 -7.43 17.99
N SER A 261 0.30 -8.55 17.63
CA SER A 261 -0.26 -9.51 18.58
C SER A 261 0.83 -10.48 19.08
N ALA A 262 0.53 -11.24 20.14
CA ALA A 262 1.43 -12.29 20.62
C ALA A 262 1.81 -13.29 19.50
N ASN A 263 0.84 -13.69 18.67
CA ASN A 263 1.09 -14.60 17.55
C ASN A 263 1.99 -13.99 16.48
N VAL A 264 1.92 -12.68 16.24
CA VAL A 264 2.82 -11.99 15.30
C VAL A 264 4.24 -11.95 15.85
N LEU A 265 4.39 -11.66 17.15
CA LEU A 265 5.70 -11.65 17.81
C LEU A 265 6.35 -13.03 17.83
N GLU A 266 5.60 -14.11 18.07
CA GLU A 266 6.16 -15.46 18.02
C GLU A 266 6.58 -15.85 16.60
N LYS A 267 5.82 -15.46 15.57
CA LYS A 267 6.23 -15.66 14.17
C LYS A 267 7.54 -14.96 13.82
N TYR A 268 7.74 -13.73 14.29
CA TYR A 268 9.00 -13.03 14.04
C TYR A 268 10.20 -13.78 14.59
N LYS A 269 10.07 -14.51 15.70
CA LYS A 269 11.17 -15.31 16.25
C LYS A 269 11.50 -16.55 15.43
N GLU A 270 10.60 -16.97 14.53
CA GLU A 270 10.82 -18.11 13.64
C GLU A 270 11.69 -17.73 12.44
N ASP A 271 11.76 -16.43 12.09
CA ASP A 271 12.65 -15.92 11.05
C ASP A 271 14.12 -16.08 11.42
N LYS A 272 14.99 -16.17 10.43
CA LYS A 272 16.45 -16.13 10.66
C LYS A 272 16.88 -14.73 11.11
N GLU A 273 16.40 -13.71 10.39
CA GLU A 273 16.72 -12.30 10.65
C GLU A 273 15.55 -11.40 10.25
N ILE A 274 15.42 -10.26 10.93
CA ILE A 274 14.49 -9.20 10.53
C ILE A 274 15.26 -8.18 9.69
N ILE A 275 14.83 -7.97 8.45
CA ILE A 275 15.47 -7.08 7.49
C ILE A 275 14.81 -5.70 7.53
N LEU A 276 15.60 -4.68 7.87
CA LEU A 276 15.17 -3.29 7.96
C LEU A 276 15.83 -2.48 6.83
N ALA A 277 15.09 -2.20 5.77
CA ALA A 277 15.60 -1.52 4.58
C ALA A 277 15.11 -0.07 4.47
N VAL A 278 15.99 0.82 4.00
CA VAL A 278 15.62 2.19 3.60
C VAL A 278 15.75 2.30 2.08
N VAL A 279 14.71 2.82 1.43
CA VAL A 279 14.66 3.03 -0.02
C VAL A 279 14.45 4.50 -0.36
N ASP A 280 15.00 4.90 -1.51
CA ASP A 280 14.64 6.14 -2.20
C ASP A 280 13.61 5.76 -3.27
N LYS A 281 12.34 6.10 -3.01
CA LYS A 281 11.25 5.70 -3.90
C LYS A 281 11.25 6.46 -5.21
N THR A 282 11.63 7.73 -5.14
CA THR A 282 11.75 8.63 -6.27
C THR A 282 12.85 8.19 -7.25
N LYS A 283 13.93 7.61 -6.72
CA LYS A 283 15.01 7.04 -7.55
C LYS A 283 14.92 5.53 -7.75
N VAL A 284 13.84 4.91 -7.27
CA VAL A 284 13.62 3.45 -7.31
C VAL A 284 14.90 2.68 -6.91
N LYS A 285 15.39 2.94 -5.69
CA LYS A 285 16.71 2.45 -5.25
C LYS A 285 16.73 2.09 -3.76
N VAL A 286 17.46 1.03 -3.41
CA VAL A 286 17.82 0.71 -2.02
C VAL A 286 18.97 1.61 -1.56
N LEU A 287 18.80 2.27 -0.42
CA LEU A 287 19.82 3.13 0.18
C LEU A 287 20.68 2.37 1.19
N THR A 288 20.05 1.64 2.09
CA THR A 288 20.73 0.87 3.13
C THR A 288 19.86 -0.30 3.57
N ILE A 289 20.50 -1.39 3.98
CA ILE A 289 19.82 -2.54 4.58
C ILE A 289 20.52 -2.87 5.90
N PHE A 290 19.73 -3.04 6.95
CA PHE A 290 20.18 -3.61 8.21
C PHE A 290 19.54 -4.97 8.41
N SER A 291 20.29 -5.87 9.04
CA SER A 291 19.78 -7.13 9.58
C SER A 291 19.86 -7.09 11.10
N ALA A 292 18.86 -7.66 11.76
CA ALA A 292 18.79 -7.76 13.20
C ALA A 292 18.29 -9.14 13.64
N GLU A 293 18.80 -9.58 14.78
CA GLU A 293 18.36 -10.79 15.45
C GLU A 293 16.89 -10.66 15.90
N PRO A 294 16.02 -11.63 15.56
CA PRO A 294 14.59 -11.50 15.84
C PRO A 294 14.23 -11.32 17.30
N ASP A 295 14.90 -12.03 18.22
CA ASP A 295 14.61 -11.92 19.65
C ASP A 295 14.81 -10.50 20.16
N LYS A 296 15.90 -9.83 19.76
CA LYS A 296 16.18 -8.43 20.12
C LYS A 296 15.14 -7.47 19.53
N VAL A 297 14.70 -7.73 18.31
CA VAL A 297 13.62 -6.95 17.68
C VAL A 297 12.31 -7.12 18.46
N VAL A 298 11.93 -8.35 18.78
CA VAL A 298 10.70 -8.68 19.50
C VAL A 298 10.70 -8.09 20.90
N GLU A 299 11.80 -8.19 21.64
CA GLU A 299 11.97 -7.53 22.94
C GLU A 299 11.76 -6.02 22.82
N ARG A 300 12.42 -5.38 21.85
CA ARG A 300 12.26 -3.93 21.66
C ARG A 300 10.83 -3.56 21.28
N LEU A 301 10.15 -4.35 20.46
CA LEU A 301 8.75 -4.09 20.09
C LEU A 301 7.82 -4.15 21.31
N LYS A 302 8.04 -5.12 22.23
CA LYS A 302 7.27 -5.23 23.48
C LYS A 302 7.46 -4.00 24.36
N GLU A 303 8.71 -3.60 24.60
CA GLU A 303 9.02 -2.38 25.36
C GLU A 303 8.33 -1.15 24.77
N LYS A 304 8.37 -0.96 23.44
CA LYS A 304 7.71 0.19 22.79
C LYS A 304 6.19 0.14 22.91
N LEU A 305 5.58 -1.05 22.92
CA LEU A 305 4.15 -1.19 23.16
C LEU A 305 3.79 -0.83 24.61
N GLU A 306 4.63 -1.21 25.58
CA GLU A 306 4.46 -0.84 26.99
C GLU A 306 4.64 0.67 27.20
N GLU A 307 5.70 1.27 26.63
CA GLU A 307 5.91 2.72 26.62
C GLU A 307 4.67 3.44 26.04
N LYS A 308 4.10 2.91 24.96
CA LYS A 308 2.87 3.46 24.36
C LYS A 308 1.68 3.34 25.31
N ALA A 309 1.50 2.20 25.96
CA ALA A 309 0.43 1.97 26.94
C ALA A 309 0.50 2.96 28.11
N GLN A 310 1.69 3.14 28.69
CA GLN A 310 1.91 4.08 29.79
C GLN A 310 1.63 5.53 29.36
N ASN A 311 2.14 5.93 28.19
CA ASN A 311 1.92 7.27 27.64
C ASN A 311 0.45 7.59 27.35
N TYR A 312 -0.34 6.58 26.98
CA TYR A 312 -1.76 6.72 26.70
C TYR A 312 -2.60 6.76 27.98
N ALA A 313 -2.26 5.90 28.95
CA ALA A 313 -2.88 5.92 30.28
C ALA A 313 -2.70 7.29 30.96
N GLY A 314 -1.52 7.91 30.87
CA GLY A 314 -1.27 9.25 31.40
C GLY A 314 -1.98 10.41 30.68
N LYS A 315 -2.72 10.13 29.59
CA LYS A 315 -3.41 11.13 28.76
C LYS A 315 -4.91 10.84 28.60
N ASP A 316 -5.46 9.88 29.33
CA ASP A 316 -6.82 9.37 29.17
C ASP A 316 -7.17 9.03 27.71
N LYS A 317 -6.17 8.52 26.95
CA LYS A 317 -6.35 8.10 25.56
C LYS A 317 -6.43 6.59 25.47
N GLU A 318 -7.31 6.09 24.62
CA GLU A 318 -7.42 4.66 24.31
C GLU A 318 -6.41 4.25 23.20
N ILE A 319 -5.74 3.12 23.37
CA ILE A 319 -4.93 2.51 22.31
C ILE A 319 -5.85 1.83 21.31
N ARG A 320 -5.94 2.41 20.11
CA ARG A 320 -6.76 1.87 19.01
C ARG A 320 -6.08 0.76 18.22
N ARG A 321 -4.75 0.82 18.09
CA ARG A 321 -3.98 -0.16 17.30
C ARG A 321 -2.63 -0.45 17.97
N LEU A 322 -2.30 -1.74 18.04
CA LEU A 322 -0.99 -2.26 18.45
C LEU A 322 0.01 -2.02 17.32
N GLN A 323 0.49 -0.79 17.23
CA GLN A 323 1.48 -0.37 16.26
C GLN A 323 2.55 0.48 16.93
N VAL A 324 3.79 0.24 16.56
CA VAL A 324 4.97 1.01 16.96
C VAL A 324 5.94 1.07 15.80
N SER A 325 6.91 1.97 15.88
CA SER A 325 7.97 2.08 14.88
C SER A 325 9.32 1.82 15.51
N LEU A 326 10.22 1.13 14.82
CA LEU A 326 11.64 1.18 15.15
C LEU A 326 12.28 2.34 14.39
N SER A 327 12.95 3.24 15.10
CA SER A 327 13.65 4.37 14.51
C SER A 327 15.16 4.11 14.40
N LYS A 328 15.91 5.02 13.75
CA LYS A 328 17.38 4.91 13.64
C LYS A 328 18.09 4.59 14.97
N GLY A 329 17.68 5.23 16.06
CA GLY A 329 18.27 4.99 17.39
C GLY A 329 18.01 3.58 17.93
N ASN A 330 16.95 2.92 17.48
CA ASN A 330 16.66 1.54 17.87
C ASN A 330 17.60 0.52 17.24
N LEU A 331 18.30 0.86 16.14
CA LEU A 331 19.30 -0.03 15.51
C LEU A 331 20.41 -0.41 16.49
N VAL A 332 20.86 0.52 17.32
CA VAL A 332 21.89 0.25 18.35
C VAL A 332 21.35 -0.70 19.42
N VAL A 333 20.10 -0.48 19.86
CA VAL A 333 19.46 -1.27 20.92
C VAL A 333 19.27 -2.72 20.48
N ILE A 334 18.79 -2.93 19.26
CA ILE A 334 18.61 -4.28 18.69
C ILE A 334 19.90 -4.86 18.10
N GLN A 335 21.02 -4.15 18.21
CA GLN A 335 22.33 -4.53 17.69
C GLN A 335 22.29 -4.88 16.20
N ALA A 336 21.56 -4.09 15.41
CA ALA A 336 21.43 -4.32 13.98
C ALA A 336 22.75 -4.10 13.24
N CYS A 337 23.08 -5.00 12.33
CA CYS A 337 24.25 -4.92 11.45
C CYS A 337 23.84 -4.33 10.11
N GLN A 338 24.55 -3.30 9.63
CA GLN A 338 24.37 -2.83 8.26
C GLN A 338 25.00 -3.83 7.29
N ILE A 339 24.20 -4.34 6.35
CA ILE A 339 24.62 -5.37 5.38
C ILE A 339 24.60 -4.86 3.93
N PHE A 340 24.04 -3.67 3.69
CA PHE A 340 24.09 -2.97 2.41
C PHE A 340 24.19 -1.44 2.62
N PRO A 341 25.00 -0.71 1.83
CA PRO A 341 25.98 -1.24 0.88
C PRO A 341 27.04 -2.08 1.60
N LYS A 342 27.59 -3.09 0.92
CA LYS A 342 28.67 -3.90 1.48
C LYS A 342 29.88 -3.00 1.70
N SER A 343 30.40 -2.99 2.93
CA SER A 343 31.59 -2.23 3.35
C SER A 343 32.86 -2.74 2.68
#